data_AF-A0A3D4UZN7-F1
#
_entry.id   AF-A0A3D4UZN7-F1
#
_cell.length_a   1.000
_cell.length_b   1.000
_cell.length_c   1.000
_cell.angle_alpha   90.00
_cell.angle_beta   90.00
_cell.angle_gamma   90.00
#
_symmetry.space_group_name_H-M   'P 1'
#
loop_
_entity.id
_entity.type
_entity.pdbx_description
1 polymer ?
#
loop_
_entity_poly.entity_id
_entity_poly.type
_entity_poly.pdbx_seq_one_letter_code
_entity_poly.pdbx_strand_id
1 'polypeptide(L)' 'NVHIPDGTLSRDEVDTFCQEYEKKIDEAGGLDIQILGIGRTGHVGFNEPGSGITSKTRLIA' A
#
# COMPACT_ATOMS: atom_id res chain seq x y z
N ASN A 1 -15.56 8.20 -1.85
CA ASN A 1 -15.08 7.02 -2.61
C ASN A 1 -13.75 7.30 -3.32
N VAL A 2 -12.93 8.23 -2.81
CA VAL A 2 -11.54 8.41 -3.27
C VAL A 2 -10.68 8.24 -2.03
N HIS A 3 -9.70 7.35 -2.10
CA HIS A 3 -8.86 6.96 -0.98
C HIS A 3 -7.41 7.03 -1.47
N ILE A 4 -6.60 7.85 -0.81
CA ILE A 4 -5.20 8.11 -1.18
C ILE A 4 -4.39 8.11 0.12
N PRO A 5 -3.21 7.44 0.17
CA PRO A 5 -2.32 7.54 1.31
C PRO A 5 -1.87 8.97 1.61
N ASP A 6 -1.85 9.35 2.90
CA ASP A 6 -1.38 10.67 3.34
C ASP A 6 0.14 10.62 3.61
N GLY A 7 0.90 11.32 2.77
CA GLY A 7 2.37 11.40 2.88
C GLY A 7 2.88 12.42 3.90
N THR A 8 1.99 13.12 4.62
CA THR A 8 2.36 14.18 5.59
C THR A 8 2.40 13.70 7.04
N LEU A 9 2.02 12.43 7.28
CA LEU A 9 2.01 11.82 8.60
C LEU A 9 3.41 11.74 9.21
N SER A 10 3.49 11.85 10.54
CA SER A 10 4.72 11.52 11.24
C SER A 10 5.02 10.02 11.14
N ARG A 11 6.29 9.65 11.26
CA ARG A 11 6.72 8.24 11.13
C ARG A 11 5.99 7.29 12.09
N ASP A 12 5.69 7.75 13.30
CA ASP A 12 5.03 6.95 14.33
C ASP A 12 3.55 6.69 13.99
N GLU A 13 2.94 7.51 13.14
CA GLU A 13 1.53 7.37 12.72
C GLU A 13 1.38 6.48 11.47
N VAL A 14 2.44 6.28 10.69
CA VAL A 14 2.36 5.58 9.39
C VAL A 14 1.87 4.15 9.53
N ASP A 15 2.34 3.40 10.54
CA ASP A 15 1.94 2.00 10.72
C ASP A 15 0.43 1.88 10.99
N THR A 16 -0.10 2.73 11.88
CA THR A 16 -1.53 2.79 12.18
C THR A 16 -2.32 3.14 10.92
N PHE A 17 -1.87 4.14 10.15
CA PHE A 17 -2.52 4.52 8.91
C PHE A 17 -2.54 3.38 7.88
N CYS A 18 -1.44 2.64 7.74
CA CYS A 18 -1.36 1.49 6.84
C CYS A 18 -2.38 0.40 7.23
N GLN A 19 -2.49 0.09 8.52
CA GLN A 19 -3.47 -0.88 9.03
C GLN A 19 -4.91 -0.43 8.79
N GLU A 20 -5.22 0.84 9.02
CA GLU A 20 -6.54 1.41 8.76
C GLU A 20 -6.88 1.42 7.27
N TYR A 21 -5.89 1.63 6.40
CA TYR A 21 -6.07 1.60 4.95
C TYR A 21 -6.44 0.19 4.46
N GLU A 22 -5.76 -0.83 4.96
CA GLU A 22 -6.09 -2.24 4.70
C GLU A 22 -7.50 -2.58 5.21
N LYS A 23 -7.84 -2.15 6.43
CA LYS A 23 -9.18 -2.35 7.02
C LYS A 23 -10.28 -1.77 6.15
N LYS A 24 -10.08 -0.58 5.57
CA LYS A 24 -11.04 0.06 4.64
C LYS A 24 -11.24 -0.76 3.36
N ILE A 25 -10.19 -1.40 2.85
CA ILE A 25 -10.29 -2.29 1.69
C ILE A 25 -11.08 -3.54 2.05
N ASP A 26 -10.78 -4.16 3.19
CA ASP A 26 -11.48 -5.36 3.67
C ASP A 26 -12.97 -5.08 3.97
N GLU A 27 -13.29 -3.94 4.60
CA GLU A 27 -14.66 -3.49 4.86
C GLU A 27 -15.45 -3.20 3.58
N ALA A 28 -14.75 -2.85 2.49
CA ALA A 28 -15.35 -2.70 1.16
C ALA A 28 -15.54 -4.05 0.43
N GLY A 29 -15.06 -5.16 0.99
CA GLY A 29 -15.12 -6.49 0.38
C GLY A 29 -13.91 -6.85 -0.49
N GLY A 30 -12.84 -6.05 -0.43
CA GLY A 30 -11.64 -6.22 -1.25
C GLY A 30 -11.60 -5.32 -2.48
N LEU A 31 -10.62 -5.57 -3.36
CA LEU A 31 -10.49 -4.89 -4.66
C LEU A 31 -10.94 -5.82 -5.77
N ASP A 32 -11.98 -5.47 -6.52
CA ASP A 32 -12.44 -6.25 -7.68
C ASP A 32 -11.42 -6.22 -8.84
N ILE A 33 -10.81 -5.05 -9.06
CA ILE A 33 -9.87 -4.80 -10.15
C ILE A 33 -8.74 -3.92 -9.62
N GLN A 34 -7.50 -4.29 -9.96
CA GLN A 34 -6.32 -3.48 -9.70
C GLN A 34 -5.60 -3.20 -11.02
N ILE A 35 -5.44 -1.93 -11.37
CA ILE A 35 -4.70 -1.50 -12.56
C ILE A 35 -3.32 -1.03 -12.11
N LEU A 36 -2.28 -1.66 -12.65
CA LEU A 36 -0.90 -1.49 -12.18
C LEU A 36 0.04 -1.17 -13.34
N GLY A 37 1.02 -0.33 -13.06
CA GLY A 37 2.22 -0.18 -13.89
C GLY A 37 3.35 -1.05 -13.34
N ILE A 38 4.27 -1.45 -14.23
CA ILE A 38 5.49 -2.19 -13.87
C ILE A 38 6.70 -1.30 -14.17
N GLY A 39 7.57 -1.13 -13.17
CA GLY A 39 8.82 -0.41 -13.31
C GLY A 39 9.88 -1.20 -14.09
N ARG A 40 10.95 -0.53 -14.56
CA ARG A 40 12.05 -1.18 -15.32
C ARG A 40 12.72 -2.33 -14.57
N THR A 41 12.70 -2.28 -13.24
CA THR A 41 13.25 -3.32 -12.36
C THR A 41 12.22 -4.39 -11.97
N GLY A 42 11.03 -4.37 -12.57
CA GLY A 42 9.95 -5.31 -12.29
C GLY A 42 9.10 -4.98 -11.05
N HIS A 43 9.34 -3.84 -10.40
CA HIS A 43 8.58 -3.44 -9.22
C HIS A 43 7.15 -2.98 -9.57
N VAL A 44 6.25 -3.14 -8.61
CA VAL A 44 4.88 -2.59 -8.62
C VAL A 44 4.73 -1.64 -7.44
N GLY A 45 4.23 -0.43 -7.68
CA GLY A 45 4.23 0.62 -6.66
C GLY A 45 5.64 0.89 -6.17
N PHE A 46 5.87 0.85 -4.85
CA PHE A 46 7.20 0.92 -4.25
C PHE A 46 7.73 -0.44 -3.77
N ASN A 47 7.19 -1.54 -4.28
CA ASN A 47 7.67 -2.89 -3.95
C ASN A 47 8.89 -3.26 -4.78
N GLU A 48 10.05 -2.74 -4.38
CA GLU A 48 11.34 -2.99 -5.02
C GLU A 48 11.82 -4.45 -4.90
N PRO A 49 12.80 -4.89 -5.71
CA PRO A 49 13.40 -6.21 -5.59
C PRO A 49 13.83 -6.52 -4.15
N GLY A 50 13.36 -7.66 -3.63
CA GLY A 50 13.54 -8.04 -2.22
C GLY A 50 12.32 -7.79 -1.32
N SER A 51 11.28 -7.09 -1.83
CA SER A 51 9.99 -7.00 -1.15
C SER A 51 9.34 -8.38 -0.96
N GLY A 52 8.76 -8.62 0.21
CA GLY A 52 8.09 -9.88 0.52
C GLY A 52 6.86 -10.11 -0.36
N ILE A 53 6.65 -11.34 -0.83
CA ILE A 53 5.53 -11.70 -1.74
C ILE A 53 4.15 -11.54 -1.09
N THR A 54 4.08 -11.61 0.25
CA THR A 54 2.86 -11.41 1.04
C THR A 54 2.85 -10.05 1.77
N SER A 55 3.68 -9.10 1.33
CA SER A 55 3.72 -7.78 1.96
C SER A 55 2.42 -7.01 1.75
N LYS A 56 1.99 -6.31 2.81
CA LYS A 56 0.84 -5.40 2.82
C LYS A 56 1.29 -3.94 2.71
N THR A 57 0.33 -3.02 2.77
CA THR A 57 0.59 -1.58 2.90
C THR A 57 1.55 -1.31 4.07
N ARG A 58 2.65 -0.58 3.79
CA ARG A 58 3.73 -0.32 4.77
C ARG A 58 4.53 0.91 4.38
N LEU A 59 5.31 1.42 5.34
CA LEU A 59 6.39 2.37 5.06
C LEU A 59 7.52 1.70 4.26
N ILE A 60 8.07 2.42 3.29
CA ILE A 60 9.28 2.03 2.56
C ILE A 60 10.46 2.84 3.13
N ALA A 61 11.56 2.15 3.41
CA ALA A 61 12.77 2.70 4.00
C ALA A 61 13.81 3.05 2.92
#